data_AF-A0A1M5S6W8-F1
#
_entry.id   AF-A0A1M5S6W8-F1
#
_cell.length_a   1.000
_cell.length_b   1.000
_cell.length_c   1.000
_cell.angle_alpha   90.00
_cell.angle_beta   90.00
_cell.angle_gamma   90.00
#
_symmetry.space_group_name_H-M   'P 1'
#
loop_
_entity.id
_entity.type
_entity.pdbx_description
1 polymer ?
#
loop_
_entity_poly.entity_id
_entity_poly.type
_entity_poly.pdbx_seq_one_letter_code
_entity_poly.pdbx_strand_id
1 'polypeptide(L)'
;MKKLFVGCIAISFAAMLAACGDDDSDFATRPSEGSSSSVCEDCDESSSSSESVILSSDSHEGSCSSSTKSSSSGAKSSSSSVTPKSSDSETSVSSSSVKSSSSVAFSSSTKSSSSEKAESSSSKVTEPAEVTAGTMIDSRDGQTYKTVTIGTQTWMAQNLNYETANSYCYADNASYCSKYGRLYTWAAAMDSVGTWSANSKGCGKGKACSPTYPVQGVCPSGWHLPTKAEFETLFTAVGGQSTAGKMLKSTTGWKAYRGIINEDAFAFSALPAGYRNNDGDYSVEGDDAYFWSSTEGNSNNAYLMDLNYYFGDAYLDFNYKDYGFSVRCLKD
;
A
#
# COMPACT_ATOMS: atom_id res chain seq x y z
N MET A 1 -23.95 18.96 -52.55
CA MET A 1 -25.24 18.31 -52.20
C MET A 1 -24.96 17.06 -51.38
N LYS A 2 -25.81 16.80 -50.36
CA LYS A 2 -25.91 15.63 -49.45
C LYS A 2 -25.02 15.73 -48.19
N LYS A 3 -25.48 16.37 -47.11
CA LYS A 3 -26.45 15.98 -46.04
C LYS A 3 -25.83 15.06 -44.97
N LEU A 4 -25.54 15.67 -43.81
CA LEU A 4 -25.35 15.06 -42.49
C LEU A 4 -26.64 14.36 -42.02
N PHE A 5 -26.49 13.24 -41.31
CA PHE A 5 -27.54 12.69 -40.44
C PHE A 5 -26.97 12.42 -39.05
N VAL A 6 -27.69 12.93 -38.05
CA VAL A 6 -27.52 12.78 -36.60
C VAL A 6 -28.25 11.52 -36.15
N GLY A 7 -27.70 10.80 -35.17
CA GLY A 7 -28.39 9.70 -34.49
C GLY A 7 -27.98 9.58 -33.02
N CYS A 8 -28.84 10.05 -32.12
CA CYS A 8 -28.79 9.80 -30.68
C CYS A 8 -29.35 8.40 -30.38
N ILE A 9 -28.73 7.67 -29.44
CA ILE A 9 -29.31 6.46 -28.84
C ILE A 9 -29.26 6.62 -27.31
N ALA A 10 -30.45 6.63 -26.71
CA ALA A 10 -30.69 6.51 -25.28
C ALA A 10 -31.23 5.11 -25.00
N ILE A 11 -30.77 4.44 -23.93
CA ILE A 11 -31.35 3.17 -23.47
C ILE A 11 -31.57 3.23 -21.96
N SER A 12 -32.84 3.00 -21.60
CA SER A 12 -33.44 3.03 -20.27
C SER A 12 -33.11 1.81 -19.40
N PHE A 13 -33.09 2.05 -18.08
CA PHE A 13 -33.13 1.05 -17.01
C PHE A 13 -34.57 0.59 -16.74
N ALA A 14 -34.76 -0.70 -16.44
CA ALA A 14 -35.96 -1.21 -15.77
C ALA A 14 -35.61 -2.42 -14.89
N ALA A 15 -35.97 -2.31 -13.61
CA ALA A 15 -35.96 -3.38 -12.61
C ALA A 15 -37.41 -3.81 -12.33
N MET A 16 -37.64 -5.08 -11.98
CA MET A 16 -38.88 -5.54 -11.32
C MET A 16 -38.69 -6.86 -10.57
N LEU A 17 -39.55 -7.02 -9.57
CA LEU A 17 -39.49 -7.82 -8.35
C LEU A 17 -40.08 -9.25 -8.43
N ALA A 18 -39.60 -10.08 -7.50
CA ALA A 18 -40.23 -11.10 -6.63
C ALA A 18 -41.51 -11.86 -7.02
N ALA A 19 -41.51 -13.17 -6.72
CA ALA A 19 -42.67 -13.94 -6.25
C ALA A 19 -42.22 -15.18 -5.44
N CYS A 20 -42.95 -15.48 -4.36
CA CYS A 20 -42.79 -16.64 -3.47
C CYS A 20 -43.93 -17.66 -3.72
N GLY A 21 -43.74 -18.92 -3.32
CA GLY A 21 -44.79 -19.95 -3.25
C GLY A 21 -44.46 -21.00 -2.18
N ASP A 22 -45.43 -21.24 -1.30
CA ASP A 22 -45.43 -22.15 -0.13
C ASP A 22 -46.00 -23.56 -0.49
N ASP A 23 -46.18 -24.41 0.54
CA ASP A 23 -46.95 -25.68 0.65
C ASP A 23 -46.13 -26.99 0.54
N ASP A 24 -46.29 -28.08 1.33
CA ASP A 24 -47.00 -28.40 2.59
C ASP A 24 -46.69 -29.89 2.97
N SER A 25 -46.91 -30.30 4.24
CA SER A 25 -47.13 -31.69 4.76
C SER A 25 -45.94 -32.71 4.81
N ASP A 26 -45.79 -33.70 5.71
CA ASP A 26 -46.49 -34.13 6.93
C ASP A 26 -45.67 -35.26 7.66
N PHE A 27 -45.94 -35.41 8.97
CA PHE A 27 -46.01 -36.64 9.78
C PHE A 27 -44.79 -37.50 10.29
N ALA A 28 -44.81 -37.68 11.62
CA ALA A 28 -44.51 -38.88 12.45
C ALA A 28 -43.17 -39.11 13.22
N THR A 29 -43.33 -38.96 14.56
CA THR A 29 -42.94 -39.86 15.68
C THR A 29 -41.48 -39.97 16.20
N ARG A 30 -41.34 -39.49 17.45
CA ARG A 30 -40.47 -39.84 18.62
C ARG A 30 -40.29 -41.37 18.86
N PRO A 31 -39.47 -41.88 19.83
CA PRO A 31 -38.67 -41.19 20.88
C PRO A 31 -37.26 -41.77 21.27
N SER A 32 -36.57 -41.03 22.16
CA SER A 32 -35.74 -41.43 23.35
C SER A 32 -34.56 -42.42 23.15
N GLU A 33 -33.40 -42.43 23.82
CA GLU A 33 -32.77 -41.94 25.07
C GLU A 33 -31.25 -41.77 24.71
N GLY A 34 -30.31 -41.18 25.44
CA GLY A 34 -29.98 -41.19 26.87
C GLY A 34 -28.46 -40.93 27.02
N SER A 35 -28.07 -40.37 28.17
CA SER A 35 -26.74 -40.24 28.83
C SER A 35 -25.55 -41.03 28.26
N SER A 36 -24.28 -40.60 28.31
CA SER A 36 -23.42 -40.22 29.47
C SER A 36 -21.97 -40.05 28.94
N SER A 37 -21.26 -38.95 29.23
CA SER A 37 -20.13 -38.77 30.17
C SER A 37 -18.93 -39.76 30.12
N SER A 38 -17.73 -39.26 29.78
CA SER A 38 -16.43 -39.41 30.49
C SER A 38 -15.33 -38.73 29.64
N VAL A 39 -14.68 -37.64 30.09
CA VAL A 39 -13.48 -37.54 30.94
C VAL A 39 -12.28 -38.36 30.43
N CYS A 40 -11.24 -37.64 30.00
CA CYS A 40 -9.85 -38.12 30.00
C CYS A 40 -8.90 -36.94 30.30
N GLU A 41 -8.23 -37.05 31.45
CA GLU A 41 -6.95 -36.40 31.77
C GLU A 41 -6.04 -37.55 32.23
N ASP A 42 -4.81 -37.61 31.72
CA ASP A 42 -3.62 -37.80 32.56
C ASP A 42 -2.35 -37.66 31.71
N CYS A 43 -1.37 -37.01 32.32
CA CYS A 43 -0.04 -36.70 31.84
C CYS A 43 0.97 -37.45 32.72
N ASP A 44 2.06 -37.95 32.12
CA ASP A 44 3.24 -38.39 32.88
C ASP A 44 4.55 -38.18 32.10
N GLU A 45 5.52 -37.67 32.86
CA GLU A 45 6.96 -37.50 32.63
C GLU A 45 7.70 -38.87 32.63
N SER A 46 8.95 -39.13 32.23
CA SER A 46 10.18 -38.35 31.96
C SER A 46 11.32 -39.26 31.40
N SER A 47 12.33 -38.61 30.79
CA SER A 47 13.79 -38.89 30.84
C SER A 47 14.55 -39.76 29.80
N SER A 48 15.56 -39.10 29.19
CA SER A 48 16.99 -39.49 29.06
C SER A 48 17.54 -40.42 27.94
N SER A 49 18.21 -39.76 26.97
CA SER A 49 19.62 -39.92 26.51
C SER A 49 20.07 -40.91 25.40
N SER A 50 20.68 -40.28 24.36
CA SER A 50 21.92 -40.59 23.58
C SER A 50 22.01 -41.69 22.48
N GLU A 51 22.37 -41.19 21.28
CA GLU A 51 23.21 -41.66 20.15
C GLU A 51 23.35 -43.16 19.77
N SER A 52 23.07 -43.50 18.49
CA SER A 52 24.06 -43.64 17.38
C SER A 52 23.53 -44.45 16.18
N VAL A 53 24.06 -44.09 14.99
CA VAL A 53 23.94 -44.63 13.61
C VAL A 53 23.98 -46.16 13.45
N ILE A 54 23.29 -46.75 12.43
CA ILE A 54 23.80 -47.42 11.17
C ILE A 54 22.63 -47.76 10.19
N LEU A 55 22.93 -47.65 8.89
CA LEU A 55 22.26 -47.97 7.61
C LEU A 55 21.42 -49.28 7.48
N SER A 56 20.34 -49.23 6.66
CA SER A 56 20.25 -49.83 5.29
C SER A 56 18.80 -50.05 4.79
N SER A 57 18.66 -49.86 3.48
CA SER A 57 17.63 -50.28 2.50
C SER A 57 16.69 -51.44 2.85
N ASP A 58 15.40 -51.36 2.45
CA ASP A 58 14.94 -52.05 1.24
C ASP A 58 13.52 -51.64 0.77
N SER A 59 13.34 -51.87 -0.52
CA SER A 59 12.17 -51.66 -1.38
C SER A 59 11.06 -52.69 -1.17
N HIS A 60 9.79 -52.33 -1.41
CA HIS A 60 8.93 -53.12 -2.30
C HIS A 60 7.66 -52.38 -2.74
N GLU A 61 7.37 -52.59 -4.02
CA GLU A 61 6.22 -52.16 -4.80
C GLU A 61 4.92 -52.85 -4.38
N GLY A 62 3.79 -52.23 -4.73
CA GLY A 62 2.46 -52.83 -4.59
C GLY A 62 1.36 -51.94 -5.14
N SER A 63 1.38 -51.73 -6.46
CA SER A 63 0.26 -51.17 -7.22
C SER A 63 -0.87 -52.20 -7.33
N CYS A 64 -2.14 -51.79 -7.19
CA CYS A 64 -3.15 -51.96 -8.23
C CYS A 64 -4.51 -51.35 -7.82
N SER A 65 -4.96 -50.48 -8.70
CA SER A 65 -6.26 -49.81 -8.82
C SER A 65 -7.46 -50.75 -8.87
N SER A 66 -8.66 -50.25 -8.54
CA SER A 66 -9.60 -49.79 -9.57
C SER A 66 -11.00 -49.43 -9.03
N SER A 67 -11.53 -48.34 -9.59
CA SER A 67 -12.94 -48.12 -9.97
C SER A 67 -13.99 -47.93 -8.84
N THR A 68 -14.92 -46.98 -8.87
CA THR A 68 -15.42 -46.05 -9.91
C THR A 68 -16.48 -45.13 -9.28
N LYS A 69 -16.57 -43.89 -9.78
CA LYS A 69 -17.78 -43.04 -9.96
C LYS A 69 -18.52 -42.58 -8.69
N SER A 70 -19.09 -41.38 -8.56
CA SER A 70 -19.26 -40.20 -9.43
C SER A 70 -20.06 -39.14 -8.65
N SER A 71 -19.95 -37.87 -9.07
CA SER A 71 -20.95 -36.78 -8.89
C SER A 71 -21.03 -36.14 -7.49
N SER A 72 -21.28 -34.84 -7.27
CA SER A 72 -21.42 -33.63 -8.09
C SER A 72 -21.72 -32.47 -7.11
N SER A 73 -21.30 -31.24 -7.46
CA SER A 73 -21.93 -29.92 -7.16
C SER A 73 -22.51 -29.67 -5.75
N GLY A 74 -22.10 -28.64 -5.02
CA GLY A 74 -22.21 -27.24 -5.46
C GLY A 74 -23.16 -26.51 -4.50
N ALA A 75 -22.61 -25.52 -3.80
CA ALA A 75 -23.21 -24.78 -2.69
C ALA A 75 -24.46 -23.96 -3.04
N LYS A 76 -25.26 -23.63 -2.00
CA LYS A 76 -25.85 -22.29 -1.83
C LYS A 76 -26.51 -22.08 -0.44
N SER A 77 -26.08 -21.00 0.25
CA SER A 77 -26.84 -19.94 0.98
C SER A 77 -27.95 -20.31 1.99
N SER A 78 -28.30 -19.57 3.03
CA SER A 78 -27.74 -18.50 3.89
C SER A 78 -28.88 -18.05 4.84
N SER A 79 -28.56 -17.72 6.09
CA SER A 79 -29.24 -16.77 7.00
C SER A 79 -30.67 -17.06 7.53
N SER A 80 -30.83 -16.86 8.84
CA SER A 80 -32.11 -16.61 9.50
C SER A 80 -32.03 -15.25 10.22
N SER A 81 -33.06 -14.43 10.01
CA SER A 81 -33.32 -13.16 10.70
C SER A 81 -34.35 -13.37 11.82
N VAL A 82 -34.30 -12.49 12.83
CA VAL A 82 -35.30 -12.36 13.89
C VAL A 82 -35.78 -10.91 13.94
N THR A 83 -37.09 -10.73 14.05
CA THR A 83 -37.83 -9.46 14.31
C THR A 83 -37.86 -9.19 15.84
N PRO A 84 -38.30 -8.03 16.40
CA PRO A 84 -39.67 -7.48 16.25
C PRO A 84 -39.89 -5.94 16.34
N LYS A 85 -40.99 -5.52 15.69
CA LYS A 85 -42.12 -4.66 16.15
C LYS A 85 -41.94 -3.16 16.51
N SER A 86 -42.89 -2.41 15.93
CA SER A 86 -43.14 -0.97 15.82
C SER A 86 -43.56 -0.22 17.09
N SER A 87 -43.49 1.12 17.04
CA SER A 87 -44.59 2.06 17.36
C SER A 87 -44.26 3.48 16.87
N ASP A 88 -45.22 4.10 16.19
CA ASP A 88 -45.22 5.43 15.54
C ASP A 88 -45.36 6.61 16.52
N SER A 89 -44.99 7.82 16.08
CA SER A 89 -45.88 8.99 16.04
C SER A 89 -45.25 10.18 15.30
N GLU A 90 -46.04 10.73 14.37
CA GLU A 90 -45.82 11.82 13.43
C GLU A 90 -46.02 13.23 14.02
N THR A 91 -45.44 14.24 13.35
CA THR A 91 -46.03 15.53 12.86
C THR A 91 -44.88 16.55 12.66
N SER A 92 -44.47 16.93 11.43
CA SER A 92 -45.06 17.93 10.49
C SER A 92 -45.28 19.32 11.17
N VAL A 93 -44.79 20.47 10.70
CA VAL A 93 -44.79 21.06 9.34
C VAL A 93 -43.83 22.28 9.21
N SER A 94 -43.26 22.42 8.01
CA SER A 94 -43.10 23.61 7.13
C SER A 94 -42.48 24.95 7.55
N SER A 95 -41.38 25.27 6.85
CA SER A 95 -41.15 26.41 5.93
C SER A 95 -41.37 27.86 6.40
N SER A 96 -40.33 28.70 6.27
CA SER A 96 -40.27 29.76 5.23
C SER A 96 -39.03 30.65 5.34
N SER A 97 -38.59 31.06 4.15
CA SER A 97 -37.49 31.96 3.80
C SER A 97 -37.72 33.41 4.22
N VAL A 98 -36.66 34.20 4.46
CA VAL A 98 -36.49 35.57 3.91
C VAL A 98 -35.04 36.06 3.97
N LYS A 99 -34.63 36.73 2.88
CA LYS A 99 -33.42 37.56 2.70
C LYS A 99 -33.51 38.86 3.50
N SER A 100 -32.38 39.47 3.83
CA SER A 100 -32.05 40.85 3.39
C SER A 100 -30.64 41.30 3.75
N SER A 101 -30.07 42.03 2.80
CA SER A 101 -28.75 42.66 2.75
C SER A 101 -28.67 43.94 3.57
N SER A 102 -27.45 44.39 3.91
CA SER A 102 -27.12 45.81 3.77
C SER A 102 -25.60 46.03 3.63
N SER A 103 -25.30 46.93 2.72
CA SER A 103 -24.00 47.40 2.25
C SER A 103 -23.67 48.75 2.85
N VAL A 104 -22.39 49.03 3.15
CA VAL A 104 -21.84 50.39 3.07
C VAL A 104 -20.40 50.36 2.56
N ALA A 105 -20.12 51.20 1.57
CA ALA A 105 -18.79 51.56 1.10
C ALA A 105 -18.55 53.03 1.44
N PHE A 106 -17.33 53.39 1.85
CA PHE A 106 -16.83 54.76 1.80
C PHE A 106 -15.31 54.77 1.58
N SER A 107 -14.86 55.52 0.57
CA SER A 107 -13.47 55.72 0.17
C SER A 107 -12.80 56.87 0.93
N SER A 108 -11.48 56.78 1.17
CA SER A 108 -10.44 57.56 0.45
C SER A 108 -9.17 57.89 1.27
N SER A 109 -8.03 57.67 0.62
CA SER A 109 -6.81 58.52 0.55
C SER A 109 -5.69 58.51 1.63
N THR A 110 -4.54 57.98 1.15
CA THR A 110 -3.16 58.54 1.15
C THR A 110 -2.19 58.40 2.35
N LYS A 111 -1.11 57.63 2.11
CA LYS A 111 0.36 57.93 2.22
C LYS A 111 1.10 56.64 2.65
N SER A 112 1.83 55.99 1.75
CA SER A 112 3.26 56.19 1.40
C SER A 112 4.23 55.34 2.24
N SER A 113 4.97 54.49 1.52
CA SER A 113 6.33 53.98 1.79
C SER A 113 6.54 53.03 2.96
N SER A 114 6.75 51.75 2.65
CA SER A 114 8.12 51.19 2.60
C SER A 114 8.08 49.79 2.01
N SER A 115 8.79 49.64 0.89
CA SER A 115 9.07 48.41 0.19
C SER A 115 9.89 47.46 1.07
N GLU A 116 9.25 46.42 1.60
CA GLU A 116 9.96 45.19 1.91
C GLU A 116 9.84 44.26 0.71
N LYS A 117 10.99 44.05 0.10
CA LYS A 117 11.25 43.09 -0.96
C LYS A 117 10.89 41.71 -0.42
N ALA A 118 9.67 41.26 -0.68
CA ALA A 118 9.33 39.85 -0.62
C ALA A 118 10.19 39.16 -1.69
N GLU A 119 11.22 38.43 -1.26
CA GLU A 119 11.80 37.39 -2.07
C GLU A 119 10.67 36.42 -2.43
N SER A 120 10.23 36.51 -3.67
CA SER A 120 9.45 35.47 -4.31
C SER A 120 10.37 34.25 -4.38
N SER A 121 10.27 33.40 -3.37
CA SER A 121 10.78 32.03 -3.37
C SER A 121 10.03 31.26 -4.44
N SER A 122 10.39 31.51 -5.70
CA SER A 122 9.91 30.72 -6.82
C SER A 122 10.51 29.34 -6.66
N SER A 123 9.70 28.40 -6.17
CA SER A 123 9.98 26.98 -6.22
C SER A 123 10.25 26.61 -7.67
N LYS A 124 11.52 26.46 -8.03
CA LYS A 124 11.93 26.19 -9.41
C LYS A 124 11.59 24.75 -9.76
N VAL A 125 10.78 24.59 -10.81
CA VAL A 125 10.64 23.32 -11.52
C VAL A 125 11.99 23.00 -12.15
N THR A 126 12.44 21.75 -12.01
CA THR A 126 13.68 21.27 -12.63
C THR A 126 13.39 20.86 -14.06
N GLU A 127 14.20 21.31 -15.00
CA GLU A 127 14.10 20.83 -16.38
C GLU A 127 14.68 19.40 -16.46
N PRO A 128 14.01 18.45 -17.13
CA PRO A 128 14.50 17.07 -17.25
C PRO A 128 15.95 16.95 -17.78
N ALA A 129 16.39 17.92 -18.57
CA ALA A 129 17.75 17.97 -19.12
C ALA A 129 18.84 18.32 -18.09
N GLU A 130 18.48 18.84 -16.91
CA GLU A 130 19.43 19.21 -15.84
C GLU A 130 19.73 18.04 -14.89
N VAL A 131 19.08 16.89 -15.11
CA VAL A 131 19.22 15.71 -14.27
C VAL A 131 20.61 15.10 -14.42
N THR A 132 21.31 14.99 -13.29
CA THR A 132 22.67 14.41 -13.27
C THR A 132 22.61 12.98 -12.76
N ALA A 133 22.95 12.01 -13.62
CA ALA A 133 23.08 10.61 -13.27
C ALA A 133 24.41 10.32 -12.56
N GLY A 134 24.40 9.35 -11.64
CA GLY A 134 25.58 8.89 -10.93
C GLY A 134 25.42 7.45 -10.45
N THR A 135 26.37 7.00 -9.64
CA THR A 135 26.32 5.70 -8.97
C THR A 135 26.86 5.81 -7.55
N MET A 136 26.46 4.87 -6.71
CA MET A 136 27.02 4.67 -5.36
C MET A 136 27.19 3.18 -5.10
N ILE A 137 28.14 2.82 -4.24
CA ILE A 137 28.38 1.44 -3.80
C ILE A 137 28.01 1.33 -2.33
N ASP A 138 27.12 0.42 -1.99
CA ASP A 138 26.81 0.11 -0.59
C ASP A 138 27.95 -0.76 -0.07
N SER A 139 28.74 -0.23 0.87
CA SER A 139 29.89 -0.94 1.43
C SER A 139 29.51 -2.16 2.26
N ARG A 140 28.23 -2.31 2.63
CA ARG A 140 27.74 -3.39 3.49
C ARG A 140 27.57 -4.71 2.73
N ASP A 141 27.20 -4.64 1.45
CA ASP A 141 26.93 -5.81 0.60
C ASP A 141 27.65 -5.74 -0.77
N GLY A 142 28.32 -4.63 -1.10
CA GLY A 142 28.98 -4.40 -2.37
C GLY A 142 28.04 -4.06 -3.53
N GLN A 143 26.74 -3.91 -3.29
CA GLN A 143 25.77 -3.60 -4.33
C GLN A 143 25.98 -2.18 -4.84
N THR A 144 26.13 -2.06 -6.16
CA THR A 144 26.17 -0.75 -6.83
C THR A 144 24.74 -0.34 -7.20
N TYR A 145 24.35 0.88 -6.82
CA TYR A 145 23.07 1.50 -7.15
C TYR A 145 23.30 2.71 -8.04
N LYS A 146 22.42 2.89 -9.03
CA LYS A 146 22.33 4.14 -9.79
C LYS A 146 21.72 5.23 -8.91
N THR A 147 22.16 6.46 -9.12
CA THR A 147 21.67 7.65 -8.43
C THR A 147 21.32 8.72 -9.44
N VAL A 148 20.47 9.65 -9.01
CA VAL A 148 20.00 10.74 -9.85
C VAL A 148 19.81 11.99 -9.03
N THR A 149 20.28 13.13 -9.53
CA THR A 149 20.05 14.43 -8.89
C THR A 149 18.91 15.14 -9.59
N ILE A 150 17.84 15.41 -8.84
CA ILE A 150 16.62 16.08 -9.29
C ILE A 150 16.45 17.34 -8.42
N GLY A 151 16.58 18.51 -9.04
CA GLY A 151 16.65 19.77 -8.32
C GLY A 151 17.83 19.78 -7.35
N THR A 152 17.55 19.93 -6.05
CA THR A 152 18.56 19.96 -4.99
C THR A 152 18.78 18.60 -4.32
N GLN A 153 18.06 17.56 -4.72
CA GLN A 153 18.03 16.28 -4.04
C GLN A 153 18.68 15.18 -4.88
N THR A 154 19.64 14.46 -4.29
CA THR A 154 20.24 13.27 -4.93
C THR A 154 19.59 11.99 -4.40
N TRP A 155 18.82 11.34 -5.25
CA TRP A 155 18.05 10.13 -4.97
C TRP A 155 18.75 8.87 -5.46
N MET A 156 18.52 7.73 -4.81
CA MET A 156 18.70 6.45 -5.47
C MET A 156 17.68 6.30 -6.60
N ALA A 157 18.15 5.88 -7.79
CA ALA A 157 17.31 5.56 -8.95
C ALA A 157 16.88 4.08 -8.96
N GLN A 158 17.30 3.31 -7.95
CA GLN A 158 16.95 1.91 -7.74
C GLN A 158 16.50 1.74 -6.29
N ASN A 159 15.57 0.82 -6.05
CA ASN A 159 15.13 0.50 -4.70
C ASN A 159 16.25 -0.21 -3.94
N LEU A 160 16.34 0.06 -2.63
CA LEU A 160 17.33 -0.58 -1.78
C LEU A 160 17.12 -2.10 -1.74
N ASN A 161 18.19 -2.86 -1.91
CA ASN A 161 18.18 -4.33 -1.94
C ASN A 161 19.03 -4.94 -0.81
N TYR A 162 19.16 -4.24 0.32
CA TYR A 162 19.94 -4.69 1.47
C TYR A 162 19.15 -5.65 2.36
N GLU A 163 19.68 -6.85 2.60
CA GLU A 163 18.98 -7.86 3.38
C GLU A 163 19.00 -7.56 4.89
N THR A 164 17.81 -7.58 5.48
CA THR A 164 17.57 -7.49 6.93
C THR A 164 16.54 -8.56 7.34
N ALA A 165 16.44 -8.82 8.65
CA ALA A 165 15.50 -9.81 9.20
C ALA A 165 14.03 -9.57 8.81
N ASN A 166 13.59 -8.31 8.67
CA ASN A 166 12.21 -7.96 8.29
C ASN A 166 12.16 -7.27 6.92
N SER A 167 12.90 -7.84 5.97
CA SER A 167 12.88 -7.45 4.57
C SER A 167 12.67 -8.67 3.66
N TYR A 168 11.92 -8.48 2.58
CA TYR A 168 11.37 -9.57 1.78
C TYR A 168 11.53 -9.29 0.29
N CYS A 169 11.80 -10.34 -0.49
CA CYS A 169 11.58 -10.29 -1.92
C CYS A 169 10.08 -10.44 -2.19
N TYR A 170 9.56 -9.77 -3.22
CA TYR A 170 8.18 -10.01 -3.63
C TYR A 170 7.96 -11.51 -3.93
N ALA A 171 6.88 -12.08 -3.42
CA ALA A 171 6.54 -13.51 -3.52
C ALA A 171 7.67 -14.46 -3.04
N ASP A 172 8.50 -13.99 -2.10
CA ASP A 172 9.63 -14.73 -1.53
C ASP A 172 10.62 -15.28 -2.57
N ASN A 173 10.71 -14.62 -3.72
CA ASN A 173 11.55 -15.08 -4.84
C ASN A 173 12.65 -14.07 -5.15
N ALA A 174 13.90 -14.53 -5.06
CA ALA A 174 15.12 -13.74 -5.26
C ALA A 174 15.16 -13.00 -6.61
N SER A 175 14.51 -13.51 -7.66
CA SER A 175 14.43 -12.84 -8.95
C SER A 175 13.69 -11.49 -8.86
N TYR A 176 12.69 -11.39 -7.97
CA TYR A 176 12.00 -10.12 -7.73
C TYR A 176 12.86 -9.17 -6.91
N CYS A 177 13.72 -9.64 -6.00
CA CYS A 177 14.70 -8.78 -5.35
C CYS A 177 15.66 -8.13 -6.37
N SER A 178 16.16 -8.91 -7.32
CA SER A 178 17.02 -8.38 -8.38
C SER A 178 16.30 -7.36 -9.28
N LYS A 179 14.99 -7.52 -9.49
CA LYS A 179 14.16 -6.64 -10.33
C LYS A 179 13.71 -5.37 -9.59
N TYR A 180 13.24 -5.52 -8.36
CA TYR A 180 12.50 -4.50 -7.60
C TYR A 180 13.17 -4.03 -6.32
N GLY A 181 14.28 -4.65 -5.90
CA GLY A 181 14.79 -4.52 -4.54
C GLY A 181 13.92 -5.26 -3.52
N ARG A 182 14.12 -4.95 -2.24
CA ARG A 182 13.38 -5.58 -1.14
C ARG A 182 12.25 -4.69 -0.65
N LEU A 183 11.24 -5.34 -0.08
CA LEU A 183 10.17 -4.73 0.69
C LEU A 183 10.54 -4.79 2.17
N TYR A 184 10.44 -3.68 2.88
CA TYR A 184 10.83 -3.55 4.29
C TYR A 184 9.60 -3.22 5.11
N THR A 185 9.46 -3.82 6.28
CA THR A 185 8.57 -3.24 7.31
C THR A 185 9.05 -1.85 7.70
N TRP A 186 8.17 -0.98 8.18
CA TRP A 186 8.60 0.36 8.59
C TRP A 186 9.65 0.32 9.71
N ALA A 187 9.55 -0.67 10.61
CA ALA A 187 10.55 -0.88 11.64
C ALA A 187 11.94 -1.27 11.08
N ALA A 188 11.98 -2.09 10.02
CA ALA A 188 13.23 -2.37 9.33
C ALA A 188 13.74 -1.12 8.59
N ALA A 189 12.88 -0.42 7.87
CA ALA A 189 13.24 0.79 7.14
C ALA A 189 13.81 1.87 8.06
N MET A 190 13.24 2.02 9.26
CA MET A 190 13.68 2.95 10.29
C MET A 190 14.86 2.45 11.12
N ASP A 191 15.41 1.25 10.91
CA ASP A 191 16.44 0.65 11.79
C ASP A 191 16.03 0.71 13.28
N SER A 192 14.85 0.19 13.60
CA SER A 192 14.28 0.28 14.96
C SER A 192 15.14 -0.34 16.06
N VAL A 193 16.01 -1.28 15.71
CA VAL A 193 16.97 -1.89 16.63
C VAL A 193 18.16 -0.97 16.93
N GLY A 194 18.40 0.03 16.06
CA GLY A 194 19.48 0.98 16.14
C GLY A 194 20.83 0.35 15.83
N THR A 195 20.89 -0.48 14.78
CA THR A 195 22.12 -1.16 14.36
C THR A 195 23.11 -0.16 13.78
N TRP A 196 22.63 0.76 12.93
CA TRP A 196 23.45 1.73 12.19
C TRP A 196 23.38 3.12 12.80
N SER A 197 22.25 3.48 13.41
CA SER A 197 22.09 4.78 14.08
C SER A 197 21.11 4.69 15.24
N ALA A 198 21.32 5.51 16.28
CA ALA A 198 20.37 5.63 17.39
C ALA A 198 19.16 6.53 17.06
N ASN A 199 19.18 7.22 15.92
CA ASN A 199 18.24 8.29 15.57
C ASN A 199 16.76 7.87 15.59
N SER A 200 16.47 6.61 15.34
CA SER A 200 15.10 6.07 15.21
C SER A 200 14.92 4.79 16.03
N LYS A 201 15.82 4.56 17.00
CA LYS A 201 15.80 3.38 17.86
C LYS A 201 14.48 3.30 18.63
N GLY A 202 13.81 2.15 18.56
CA GLY A 202 12.55 1.88 19.23
C GLY A 202 11.30 2.36 18.47
N CYS A 203 11.45 3.02 17.32
CA CYS A 203 10.32 3.35 16.46
C CYS A 203 9.65 2.08 15.91
N GLY A 204 8.34 2.09 15.71
CA GLY A 204 7.64 0.91 15.19
C GLY A 204 6.13 1.00 15.37
N LYS A 205 5.45 -0.12 15.12
CA LYS A 205 4.01 -0.26 15.34
C LYS A 205 3.67 -0.20 16.83
N GLY A 206 2.56 0.43 17.16
CA GLY A 206 2.01 0.53 18.53
C GLY A 206 2.73 1.54 19.42
N LYS A 207 3.68 2.31 18.91
CA LYS A 207 4.46 3.31 19.67
C LYS A 207 4.56 4.60 18.86
N ALA A 208 4.45 5.73 19.56
CA ALA A 208 4.82 7.01 18.98
C ALA A 208 6.34 7.06 18.77
N CYS A 209 6.76 7.49 17.61
CA CYS A 209 8.16 7.62 17.22
C CYS A 209 8.56 9.10 17.33
N SER A 210 9.72 9.37 17.95
CA SER A 210 10.29 10.71 18.03
C SER A 210 11.74 10.64 17.56
N PRO A 211 11.95 10.49 16.25
CA PRO A 211 13.29 10.26 15.73
C PRO A 211 14.07 11.57 15.62
N THR A 212 15.39 11.47 15.57
CA THR A 212 16.29 12.58 15.23
C THR A 212 16.55 12.56 13.73
N TYR A 213 16.27 13.67 13.04
CA TYR A 213 16.46 13.78 11.60
C TYR A 213 17.87 14.32 11.24
N PRO A 214 18.45 13.89 10.10
CA PRO A 214 17.94 12.87 9.18
C PRO A 214 18.00 11.45 9.77
N VAL A 215 17.03 10.61 9.38
CA VAL A 215 16.97 9.21 9.82
C VAL A 215 17.68 8.35 8.80
N GLN A 216 18.92 7.93 9.09
CA GLN A 216 19.63 6.98 8.23
C GLN A 216 18.78 5.74 7.96
N GLY A 217 18.25 5.13 9.02
CA GLY A 217 17.48 3.91 8.92
C GLY A 217 18.28 2.78 8.27
N VAL A 218 17.62 2.01 7.41
CA VAL A 218 18.26 0.93 6.64
C VAL A 218 19.19 1.44 5.53
N CYS A 219 19.19 2.74 5.23
CA CYS A 219 20.03 3.30 4.18
C CYS A 219 21.54 3.21 4.51
N PRO A 220 22.41 3.20 3.48
CA PRO A 220 23.86 3.24 3.68
C PRO A 220 24.31 4.52 4.40
N SER A 221 25.53 4.53 4.94
CA SER A 221 26.10 5.75 5.55
C SER A 221 26.14 6.90 4.55
N GLY A 222 25.77 8.11 4.98
CA GLY A 222 25.65 9.31 4.13
C GLY A 222 24.38 9.35 3.27
N TRP A 223 23.43 8.45 3.55
CA TRP A 223 22.11 8.39 2.95
C TRP A 223 21.06 8.17 4.04
N HIS A 224 19.85 8.66 3.82
CA HIS A 224 18.76 8.57 4.77
C HIS A 224 17.44 8.15 4.14
N LEU A 225 16.50 7.72 4.99
CA LEU A 225 15.13 7.43 4.63
C LEU A 225 14.35 8.76 4.50
N PRO A 226 13.78 9.07 3.32
CA PRO A 226 13.19 10.39 3.06
C PRO A 226 12.02 10.72 3.98
N THR A 227 11.91 11.98 4.35
CA THR A 227 10.75 12.56 5.03
C THR A 227 9.63 12.86 4.05
N LYS A 228 8.42 13.09 4.58
CA LYS A 228 7.27 13.55 3.79
C LYS A 228 7.59 14.86 3.04
N ALA A 229 8.28 15.79 3.71
CA ALA A 229 8.66 17.07 3.14
C ALA A 229 9.68 16.93 1.98
N GLU A 230 10.57 15.93 2.06
CA GLU A 230 11.52 15.66 0.97
C GLU A 230 10.82 15.09 -0.27
N PHE A 231 9.80 14.24 -0.10
CA PHE A 231 8.94 13.82 -1.22
C PHE A 231 8.12 15.00 -1.79
N GLU A 232 7.59 15.90 -0.97
CA GLU A 232 6.89 17.11 -1.46
C GLU A 232 7.82 18.00 -2.29
N THR A 233 9.09 18.11 -1.86
CA THR A 233 10.12 18.83 -2.62
C THR A 233 10.40 18.14 -3.96
N LEU A 234 10.51 16.80 -3.98
CA LEU A 234 10.64 16.04 -5.22
C LEU A 234 9.46 16.29 -6.16
N PHE A 235 8.22 16.24 -5.66
CA PHE A 235 7.01 16.49 -6.47
C PHE A 235 7.03 17.87 -7.08
N THR A 236 7.41 18.88 -6.30
CA THR A 236 7.53 20.26 -6.77
C THR A 236 8.60 20.36 -7.87
N ALA A 237 9.75 19.71 -7.69
CA ALA A 237 10.85 19.72 -8.66
C ALA A 237 10.44 19.11 -10.01
N VAL A 238 9.53 18.13 -10.04
CA VAL A 238 9.09 17.46 -11.29
C VAL A 238 7.78 18.00 -11.87
N GLY A 239 7.35 19.19 -11.44
CA GLY A 239 6.19 19.89 -12.02
C GLY A 239 4.89 19.79 -11.22
N GLY A 240 4.96 19.27 -9.99
CA GLY A 240 3.84 19.20 -9.05
C GLY A 240 3.22 17.81 -8.92
N GLN A 241 2.39 17.66 -7.89
CA GLN A 241 1.81 16.37 -7.50
C GLN A 241 1.02 15.69 -8.64
N SER A 242 0.28 16.46 -9.45
CA SER A 242 -0.60 15.93 -10.51
C SER A 242 0.13 15.37 -11.73
N THR A 243 1.42 15.65 -11.87
CA THR A 243 2.26 15.16 -12.97
C THR A 243 3.42 14.29 -12.48
N ALA A 244 3.77 14.38 -11.19
CA ALA A 244 4.92 13.71 -10.61
C ALA A 244 4.93 12.20 -10.86
N GLY A 245 3.79 11.51 -10.73
CA GLY A 245 3.73 10.07 -10.98
C GLY A 245 4.14 9.72 -12.42
N LYS A 246 3.64 10.45 -13.41
CA LYS A 246 3.99 10.28 -14.82
C LYS A 246 5.49 10.46 -15.07
N MET A 247 6.08 11.45 -14.39
CA MET A 247 7.48 11.85 -14.56
C MET A 247 8.47 10.93 -13.82
N LEU A 248 8.03 10.28 -12.74
CA LEU A 248 8.88 9.47 -11.86
C LEU A 248 8.73 7.96 -12.08
N LYS A 249 7.56 7.50 -12.57
CA LYS A 249 7.32 6.09 -12.89
C LYS A 249 8.22 5.64 -14.05
N SER A 250 8.85 4.47 -13.87
CA SER A 250 9.56 3.77 -14.93
C SER A 250 8.68 3.59 -16.16
N THR A 251 9.29 3.65 -17.35
CA THR A 251 8.64 3.34 -18.62
C THR A 251 8.30 1.86 -18.80
N THR A 252 8.78 1.00 -17.90
CA THR A 252 8.61 -0.46 -17.94
C THR A 252 8.11 -1.02 -16.62
N GLY A 253 7.55 -2.23 -16.66
CA GLY A 253 7.06 -2.95 -15.47
C GLY A 253 5.64 -2.60 -15.05
N TRP A 254 5.13 -1.43 -15.45
CA TRP A 254 3.76 -1.00 -15.17
C TRP A 254 2.75 -1.62 -16.13
N LYS A 255 1.60 -2.00 -15.59
CA LYS A 255 0.43 -2.39 -16.37
C LYS A 255 -0.11 -1.18 -17.15
N ALA A 256 -0.46 -1.41 -18.41
CA ALA A 256 -1.02 -0.37 -19.26
C ALA A 256 -2.46 -0.02 -18.83
N TYR A 257 -2.78 1.27 -18.75
CA TYR A 257 -4.13 1.75 -18.48
C TYR A 257 -4.49 2.97 -19.32
N ARG A 258 -5.60 2.88 -20.07
CA ARG A 258 -6.36 3.98 -20.73
C ARG A 258 -5.55 5.21 -21.18
N GLY A 259 -4.46 5.01 -21.92
CA GLY A 259 -3.68 6.12 -22.49
C GLY A 259 -2.78 6.87 -21.50
N ILE A 260 -2.64 6.37 -20.27
CA ILE A 260 -1.59 6.82 -19.35
C ILE A 260 -0.23 6.35 -19.89
N ILE A 261 0.69 7.29 -20.03
CA ILE A 261 2.05 7.06 -20.52
C ILE A 261 3.00 7.50 -19.41
N ASN A 262 3.80 6.57 -18.88
CA ASN A 262 4.89 6.90 -17.96
C ASN A 262 6.10 7.38 -18.79
N GLU A 263 6.71 8.49 -18.40
CA GLU A 263 7.81 9.10 -19.15
C GLU A 263 9.17 8.82 -18.52
N ASP A 264 9.23 8.63 -17.20
CA ASP A 264 10.49 8.57 -16.43
C ASP A 264 11.47 9.69 -16.80
N ALA A 265 10.95 10.89 -17.04
CA ALA A 265 11.71 12.01 -17.60
C ALA A 265 12.92 12.41 -16.73
N PHE A 266 12.86 12.10 -15.43
CA PHE A 266 13.90 12.41 -14.46
C PHE A 266 14.76 11.20 -14.07
N ALA A 267 14.66 10.08 -14.80
CA ALA A 267 15.41 8.85 -14.53
C ALA A 267 15.34 8.38 -13.07
N PHE A 268 14.20 8.65 -12.42
CA PHE A 268 13.92 8.18 -11.07
C PHE A 268 13.63 6.67 -11.10
N SER A 269 13.01 6.18 -12.17
CA SER A 269 12.77 4.76 -12.43
C SER A 269 12.00 4.07 -11.29
N ALA A 270 10.87 4.64 -10.87
CA ALA A 270 9.98 3.96 -9.92
C ALA A 270 9.33 2.73 -10.56
N LEU A 271 9.62 1.55 -10.02
CA LEU A 271 9.08 0.27 -10.47
C LEU A 271 7.92 -0.18 -9.55
N PRO A 272 6.86 -0.81 -10.10
CA PRO A 272 5.67 -1.21 -9.37
C PRO A 272 5.88 -2.55 -8.64
N ALA A 273 6.64 -2.49 -7.55
CA ALA A 273 6.99 -3.64 -6.73
C ALA A 273 5.81 -4.20 -5.92
N GLY A 274 4.69 -3.47 -5.85
CA GLY A 274 3.58 -3.77 -4.98
C GLY A 274 3.95 -3.71 -3.50
N TYR A 275 3.31 -4.55 -2.70
CA TYR A 275 3.55 -4.60 -1.25
C TYR A 275 3.43 -6.02 -0.68
N ARG A 276 3.82 -6.15 0.59
CA ARG A 276 3.56 -7.33 1.44
C ARG A 276 2.70 -6.91 2.62
N ASN A 277 1.57 -7.56 2.89
CA ASN A 277 0.75 -7.26 4.08
C ASN A 277 1.36 -7.88 5.36
N ASN A 278 0.68 -7.66 6.49
CA ASN A 278 1.05 -8.23 7.79
C ASN A 278 0.87 -9.76 7.87
N ASP A 279 -0.03 -10.34 7.06
CA ASP A 279 -0.26 -11.79 6.99
C ASP A 279 0.80 -12.50 6.13
N GLY A 280 1.57 -11.72 5.37
CA GLY A 280 2.64 -12.18 4.50
C GLY A 280 2.26 -12.39 3.05
N ASP A 281 1.05 -12.02 2.67
CA ASP A 281 0.61 -12.01 1.29
C ASP A 281 1.20 -10.84 0.52
N TYR A 282 1.44 -11.08 -0.77
CA TYR A 282 1.94 -10.11 -1.72
C TYR A 282 0.83 -9.70 -2.69
N SER A 283 0.76 -8.42 -3.03
CA SER A 283 -0.26 -7.93 -3.97
C SER A 283 0.22 -6.76 -4.82
N VAL A 284 -0.57 -6.47 -5.86
CA VAL A 284 -0.46 -5.30 -6.76
C VAL A 284 0.91 -5.09 -7.43
N GLU A 285 1.69 -6.15 -7.61
CA GLU A 285 2.86 -6.12 -8.51
C GLU A 285 2.43 -5.75 -9.93
N GLY A 286 3.18 -4.87 -10.57
CA GLY A 286 2.83 -4.31 -11.88
C GLY A 286 1.81 -3.16 -11.82
N ASP A 287 1.08 -3.01 -10.72
CA ASP A 287 0.01 -2.03 -10.58
C ASP A 287 0.45 -0.82 -9.75
N ASP A 288 1.12 -1.03 -8.61
CA ASP A 288 1.45 0.04 -7.64
C ASP A 288 2.92 0.03 -7.17
N ALA A 289 3.45 1.22 -6.86
CA ALA A 289 4.75 1.41 -6.23
C ALA A 289 4.62 2.25 -4.95
N TYR A 290 5.08 1.69 -3.83
CA TYR A 290 5.05 2.32 -2.52
C TYR A 290 6.46 2.53 -1.97
N PHE A 291 6.74 3.73 -1.45
CA PHE A 291 8.03 4.08 -0.89
C PHE A 291 7.89 4.65 0.51
N TRP A 292 8.49 3.98 1.48
CA TRP A 292 8.43 4.43 2.87
C TRP A 292 8.99 5.84 3.06
N SER A 293 8.30 6.62 3.90
CA SER A 293 8.86 7.81 4.52
C SER A 293 9.26 7.55 5.98
N SER A 294 10.27 8.26 6.46
CA SER A 294 10.65 8.32 7.87
C SER A 294 9.69 9.18 8.72
N THR A 295 8.67 9.80 8.12
CA THR A 295 7.66 10.59 8.83
C THR A 295 6.53 9.70 9.36
N GLU A 296 6.33 9.72 10.68
CA GLU A 296 5.24 9.00 11.34
C GLU A 296 3.89 9.67 11.05
N GLY A 297 2.84 8.88 10.79
CA GLY A 297 1.46 9.35 10.73
C GLY A 297 0.76 9.21 12.09
N ASN A 298 0.87 8.03 12.70
CA ASN A 298 0.42 7.75 14.07
C ASN A 298 1.13 6.50 14.61
N SER A 299 0.73 6.02 15.80
CA SER A 299 1.34 4.85 16.42
C SER A 299 1.28 3.58 15.55
N ASN A 300 0.32 3.47 14.63
CA ASN A 300 0.16 2.29 13.75
C ASN A 300 0.54 2.54 12.29
N ASN A 301 0.57 3.81 11.85
CA ASN A 301 0.75 4.15 10.44
C ASN A 301 1.92 5.10 10.23
N ALA A 302 2.58 4.99 9.08
CA ALA A 302 3.62 5.91 8.63
C ALA A 302 3.32 6.40 7.23
N TYR A 303 3.84 7.58 6.90
CA TYR A 303 3.69 8.15 5.56
C TYR A 303 4.49 7.37 4.53
N LEU A 304 4.00 7.37 3.30
CA LEU A 304 4.67 6.82 2.14
C LEU A 304 4.32 7.61 0.89
N MET A 305 5.18 7.52 -0.13
CA MET A 305 4.82 7.92 -1.49
C MET A 305 4.11 6.76 -2.18
N ASP A 306 2.95 7.02 -2.77
CA ASP A 306 2.13 6.09 -3.55
C ASP A 306 2.06 6.55 -5.01
N LEU A 307 2.48 5.64 -5.90
CA LEU A 307 2.31 5.76 -7.35
C LEU A 307 1.45 4.59 -7.84
N ASN A 308 0.33 4.90 -8.48
CA ASN A 308 -0.61 3.92 -9.00
C ASN A 308 -0.70 3.95 -10.54
N TYR A 309 -1.02 2.83 -11.18
CA TYR A 309 -1.09 2.73 -12.64
C TYR A 309 -2.27 3.48 -13.31
N TYR A 310 -3.35 3.76 -12.57
CA TYR A 310 -4.55 4.44 -13.08
C TYR A 310 -4.32 5.94 -13.36
N PHE A 311 -3.39 6.57 -12.66
CA PHE A 311 -3.22 8.03 -12.64
C PHE A 311 -1.80 8.47 -12.97
N GLY A 312 -1.66 9.72 -13.41
CA GLY A 312 -0.36 10.37 -13.64
C GLY A 312 0.19 11.07 -12.40
N ASP A 313 -0.59 11.10 -11.32
CA ASP A 313 -0.31 11.77 -10.07
C ASP A 313 0.64 10.94 -9.18
N ALA A 314 1.33 11.61 -8.27
CA ALA A 314 1.94 10.98 -7.11
C ALA A 314 1.15 11.35 -5.85
N TYR A 315 1.06 10.48 -4.87
CA TYR A 315 0.37 10.78 -3.61
C TYR A 315 1.30 10.60 -2.41
N LEU A 316 1.04 11.39 -1.36
CA LEU A 316 1.57 11.13 -0.04
C LEU A 316 0.43 10.65 0.84
N ASP A 317 0.41 9.36 1.09
CA ASP A 317 -0.59 8.69 1.93
C ASP A 317 0.10 8.10 3.16
N PHE A 318 -0.65 7.40 4.01
CA PHE A 318 -0.13 6.65 5.13
C PHE A 318 -0.69 5.23 5.15
N ASN A 319 0.12 4.30 5.62
CA ASN A 319 -0.28 2.90 5.69
C ASN A 319 0.34 2.21 6.91
N TYR A 320 -0.07 0.97 7.18
CA TYR A 320 0.30 0.25 8.39
C TYR A 320 1.80 -0.07 8.43
N LYS A 321 2.43 0.21 9.56
CA LYS A 321 3.89 0.07 9.77
C LYS A 321 4.41 -1.37 9.66
N ASP A 322 3.54 -2.37 9.76
CA ASP A 322 3.87 -3.80 9.64
C ASP A 322 3.76 -4.31 8.19
N TYR A 323 3.37 -3.47 7.24
CA TYR A 323 3.42 -3.82 5.82
C TYR A 323 4.83 -3.64 5.27
N GLY A 324 5.15 -4.40 4.24
CA GLY A 324 6.40 -4.31 3.49
C GLY A 324 6.25 -3.39 2.28
N PHE A 325 6.98 -2.28 2.24
CA PHE A 325 7.09 -1.39 1.08
C PHE A 325 8.55 -1.15 0.70
N SER A 326 8.77 -0.61 -0.50
CA SER A 326 10.13 -0.33 -0.99
C SER A 326 10.77 0.83 -0.23
N VAL A 327 12.10 0.85 -0.19
CA VAL A 327 12.89 1.97 0.34
C VAL A 327 13.70 2.59 -0.80
N ARG A 328 13.72 3.92 -0.85
CA ARG A 328 14.52 4.69 -1.80
C ARG A 328 15.23 5.79 -1.03
N CYS A 329 16.54 5.63 -0.86
CA CYS A 329 17.32 6.52 -0.01
C CYS A 329 17.63 7.84 -0.70
N LEU A 330 17.72 8.90 0.10
CA LEU A 330 18.13 10.22 -0.30
C LEU A 330 19.50 10.53 0.31
N LYS A 331 20.37 11.23 -0.42
CA LYS A 331 21.71 11.57 0.05
C LYS A 331 21.66 12.75 1.02
N ASP A 332 22.51 12.70 2.06
CA ASP A 332 22.70 13.81 3.02
C ASP A 332 23.40 15.03 2.41
#